data_AF-A0A2E1VGB9-F1
#
_entry.id   AF-A0A2E1VGB9-F1
#
_cell.length_a   1.000
_cell.length_b   1.000
_cell.length_c   1.000
_cell.angle_alpha   90.00
_cell.angle_beta   90.00
_cell.angle_gamma   90.00
#
_symmetry.space_group_name_H-M   'P 1'
#
loop_
_entity.id
_entity.type
_entity.pdbx_description
1 polymer ?
#
loop_
_entity_poly.entity_id
_entity_poly.type
_entity_poly.pdbx_seq_one_letter_code
_entity_poly.pdbx_strand_id
1 'polypeptide(L)'
;MYAKIFEDMQANMKQAFDAKSYDVAIKPMTDLFEINKATVEALAEQQAALAKELVQGAMEQAKVLSGEKDMAAVIESQKSYLQGLQARLIDAAKASQETLAKSREEATVIVKGTIETVTKH
;
A
#
# COMPACT_ATOMS: atom_id res chain seq x y z
N MET A 1 2.21 46.73 -32.68
CA MET A 1 2.76 45.43 -33.13
C MET A 1 3.77 44.88 -32.12
N TYR A 2 4.83 45.61 -31.76
CA TYR A 2 5.83 45.15 -30.79
C TYR A 2 5.34 44.95 -29.35
N ALA A 3 4.42 45.78 -28.84
CA ALA A 3 3.85 45.61 -27.50
C ALA A 3 3.08 44.29 -27.34
N LYS A 4 2.30 43.92 -28.35
CA LYS A 4 1.56 42.65 -28.38
C LYS A 4 2.49 41.44 -28.42
N ILE A 5 3.59 41.52 -29.17
CA ILE A 5 4.61 40.45 -29.18
C ILE A 5 5.25 40.27 -27.79
N PHE A 6 5.49 41.37 -27.06
CA PHE A 6 6.01 41.31 -25.70
C PHE A 6 5.01 40.71 -24.70
N GLU A 7 3.73 41.09 -24.78
CA GLU A 7 2.67 40.50 -23.95
C GLU A 7 2.46 39.01 -24.24
N ASP A 8 2.40 38.61 -25.51
CA ASP A 8 2.24 37.21 -25.92
C ASP A 8 3.45 36.37 -25.45
N MET A 9 4.67 36.91 -25.54
CA MET A 9 5.88 36.25 -25.04
C MET A 9 5.86 36.09 -23.51
N GLN A 10 5.40 37.10 -22.78
CA GLN A 10 5.30 37.04 -21.31
C GLN A 10 4.24 36.03 -20.86
N ALA A 11 3.10 35.96 -21.54
CA ALA A 11 2.05 34.98 -21.28
C ALA A 11 2.52 33.54 -21.54
N ASN A 12 3.21 33.32 -22.66
CA ASN A 12 3.77 32.00 -23.01
C ASN A 12 4.84 31.56 -22.01
N MET A 13 5.68 32.48 -21.54
CA MET A 13 6.68 32.21 -20.50
C MET A 13 6.04 31.82 -19.17
N LYS A 14 4.97 32.50 -18.77
CA LYS A 14 4.21 32.15 -17.56
C LYS A 14 3.56 30.78 -17.68
N GLN A 15 2.93 30.49 -18.81
CA GLN A 15 2.29 29.20 -19.06
C GLN A 15 3.30 28.04 -19.07
N ALA A 16 4.48 28.26 -19.65
CA ALA A 16 5.58 27.29 -19.61
C ALA A 16 6.11 27.08 -18.18
N PHE A 17 6.18 28.14 -17.37
CA PHE A 17 6.56 28.04 -15.96
C PHE A 17 5.52 27.29 -15.11
N ASP A 18 4.23 27.55 -15.33
CA ASP A 18 3.13 26.87 -14.64
C ASP A 18 3.09 25.39 -15.01
N ALA A 19 3.27 25.05 -16.29
CA ALA A 19 3.38 23.66 -16.75
C ALA A 19 4.59 22.94 -16.16
N LYS A 20 5.76 23.59 -16.13
CA LYS A 20 6.98 23.03 -15.51
C LYS A 20 6.80 22.83 -14.01
N SER A 21 6.15 23.77 -13.33
CA SER A 21 5.85 23.66 -11.89
C SER A 21 4.88 22.50 -11.61
N TYR A 22 3.91 22.28 -12.48
CA TYR A 22 3.00 21.14 -12.39
C TYR A 22 3.73 19.80 -12.52
N ASP A 23 4.55 19.64 -13.56
CA ASP A 23 5.26 18.37 -13.85
C ASP A 23 6.37 18.05 -12.82
N VAL A 24 7.02 19.07 -12.27
CA VAL A 24 8.17 18.87 -11.37
C VAL A 24 7.76 18.79 -9.90
N ALA A 25 6.70 19.49 -9.48
CA ALA A 25 6.36 19.61 -8.07
C ALA A 25 4.96 19.09 -7.72
N ILE A 26 3.93 19.42 -8.50
CA ILE A 26 2.55 19.08 -8.14
C ILE A 26 2.26 17.61 -8.44
N LYS A 27 2.53 17.18 -9.67
CA LYS A 27 2.22 15.81 -10.12
C LYS A 27 2.96 14.73 -9.32
N PRO A 28 4.29 14.82 -9.09
CA PRO A 28 4.99 13.81 -8.28
C PRO A 28 4.44 13.70 -6.85
N MET A 29 4.00 14.83 -6.26
CA MET A 29 3.38 14.83 -4.94
C MET A 29 2.00 14.18 -4.94
N THR A 30 1.19 14.42 -5.97
CA THR A 30 -0.09 13.73 -6.17
C THR A 30 0.11 12.23 -6.34
N ASP A 31 1.04 11.83 -7.21
CA ASP A 31 1.32 10.41 -7.48
C ASP A 31 1.82 9.68 -6.20
N LEU A 32 2.68 10.32 -5.40
CA LEU A 32 3.11 9.79 -4.10
C LEU A 32 1.96 9.68 -3.09
N PHE A 33 1.04 10.65 -3.08
CA PHE A 33 -0.15 10.60 -2.24
C PHE A 33 -1.06 9.43 -2.63
N GLU A 34 -1.26 9.21 -3.93
CA GLU A 34 -2.05 8.09 -4.45
C GLU A 34 -1.43 6.73 -4.07
N ILE A 35 -0.10 6.58 -4.17
CA ILE A 35 0.61 5.38 -3.70
C ILE A 35 0.36 5.14 -2.21
N ASN A 36 0.53 6.18 -1.38
CA ASN A 36 0.33 6.05 0.06
C ASN A 36 -1.12 5.68 0.39
N LYS A 37 -2.09 6.30 -0.29
CA LYS A 37 -3.51 5.97 -0.14
C LYS A 37 -3.78 4.51 -0.47
N ALA A 38 -3.35 4.05 -1.65
CA ALA A 38 -3.54 2.66 -2.09
C ALA A 38 -2.85 1.66 -1.13
N THR A 39 -1.67 2.03 -0.61
CA THR A 39 -0.94 1.23 0.38
C THR A 39 -1.75 1.08 1.67
N VAL A 40 -2.31 2.17 2.19
CA VAL A 40 -3.13 2.15 3.41
C VAL A 40 -4.41 1.35 3.19
N GLU A 41 -5.08 1.52 2.05
CA GLU A 41 -6.28 0.75 1.69
C GLU A 41 -5.98 -0.75 1.65
N ALA A 42 -4.90 -1.16 0.97
CA ALA A 42 -4.47 -2.55 0.91
C ALA A 42 -4.12 -3.13 2.29
N LEU A 43 -3.40 -2.38 3.14
CA LEU A 43 -3.09 -2.81 4.50
C LEU A 43 -4.35 -2.93 5.37
N ALA A 44 -5.31 -2.01 5.23
CA ALA A 44 -6.57 -2.07 5.94
C ALA A 44 -7.40 -3.31 5.54
N GLU A 45 -7.45 -3.62 4.24
CA GLU A 45 -8.10 -4.82 3.73
C GLU A 45 -7.43 -6.10 4.27
N GLN A 46 -6.09 -6.16 4.26
CA GLN A 46 -5.33 -7.28 4.81
C GLN A 46 -5.62 -7.50 6.30
N GLN A 47 -5.67 -6.42 7.10
CA GLN A 47 -5.99 -6.51 8.54
C GLN A 47 -7.44 -6.93 8.79
N ALA A 48 -8.40 -6.42 8.00
CA ALA A 48 -9.79 -6.83 8.10
C ALA A 48 -9.98 -8.32 7.75
N ALA A 49 -9.29 -8.80 6.71
CA ALA A 49 -9.28 -10.21 6.34
C ALA A 49 -8.69 -11.08 7.45
N LEU A 50 -7.52 -10.71 7.99
CA LEU A 50 -6.89 -11.42 9.10
C LEU A 50 -7.82 -11.48 10.32
N ALA A 51 -8.42 -10.36 10.74
CA ALA A 51 -9.34 -10.35 11.87
C ALA A 51 -10.53 -11.29 11.67
N LYS A 52 -11.11 -11.32 10.47
CA LYS A 52 -12.19 -12.25 10.12
C LYS A 52 -11.74 -13.71 10.22
N GLU A 53 -10.57 -14.04 9.66
CA GLU A 53 -10.02 -15.40 9.71
C GLU A 53 -9.70 -15.86 11.14
N LEU A 54 -9.20 -14.96 12.00
CA LEU A 54 -8.93 -15.24 13.40
C LEU A 54 -10.22 -15.56 14.16
N VAL A 55 -11.26 -14.73 13.98
CA VAL A 55 -12.57 -14.94 14.62
C VAL A 55 -13.21 -16.24 14.13
N GLN A 56 -13.18 -16.51 12.82
CA GLN A 56 -13.71 -17.75 12.25
C GLN A 56 -12.95 -18.97 12.77
N GLY A 57 -11.61 -18.94 12.75
CA GLY A 57 -10.79 -20.02 13.27
C GLY A 57 -11.04 -20.29 14.76
N ALA A 58 -11.20 -19.26 15.57
CA ALA A 58 -11.51 -19.41 16.99
C ALA A 58 -12.89 -20.06 17.22
N MET A 59 -13.91 -19.65 16.45
CA MET A 59 -15.24 -20.27 16.51
C MET A 59 -15.23 -21.74 16.08
N GLU A 60 -14.51 -22.06 15.01
CA GLU A 60 -14.32 -23.44 14.54
C GLU A 60 -13.63 -24.29 15.61
N GLN A 61 -12.55 -23.79 16.21
CA GLN A 61 -11.85 -24.50 17.28
C GLN A 61 -12.74 -24.70 18.51
N ALA A 62 -13.52 -23.69 18.91
CA ALA A 62 -14.47 -23.81 20.02
C ALA A 62 -15.53 -24.90 19.74
N LYS A 63 -15.98 -25.03 18.49
CA LYS A 63 -16.92 -26.09 18.10
C LYS A 63 -16.28 -27.47 18.18
N VAL A 64 -15.03 -27.62 17.75
CA VAL A 64 -14.29 -28.89 17.84
C VAL A 64 -14.09 -29.27 19.31
N LEU A 65 -13.61 -28.34 20.13
CA LEU A 65 -13.32 -28.59 21.54
C LEU A 65 -14.57 -28.89 22.38
N SER A 66 -15.73 -28.31 22.03
CA SER A 66 -16.98 -28.56 22.76
C SER A 66 -17.65 -29.89 22.39
N GLY A 67 -17.32 -30.47 21.23
CA GLY A 67 -17.87 -31.74 20.77
C GLY A 67 -16.99 -32.96 21.09
N GLU A 68 -15.70 -32.75 21.32
CA GLU A 68 -14.73 -33.83 21.51
C GLU A 68 -14.64 -34.28 22.98
N LYS A 69 -14.66 -35.60 23.22
CA LYS A 69 -14.58 -36.21 24.56
C LYS A 69 -13.24 -36.89 24.81
N ASP A 70 -12.51 -37.21 23.75
CA ASP A 70 -11.16 -37.75 23.86
C ASP A 70 -10.14 -36.63 24.11
N MET A 71 -9.53 -36.65 25.29
CA MET A 71 -8.57 -35.64 25.70
C MET A 71 -7.28 -35.66 24.87
N ALA A 72 -6.89 -36.81 24.31
CA ALA A 72 -5.75 -36.88 23.39
C ALA A 72 -6.08 -36.20 22.05
N ALA A 73 -7.29 -36.42 21.53
CA ALA A 73 -7.78 -35.76 20.33
C ALA A 73 -7.93 -34.24 20.52
N VAL A 74 -8.39 -33.80 21.69
CA VAL A 74 -8.45 -32.38 22.08
C VAL A 74 -7.08 -31.72 21.98
N ILE A 75 -6.04 -32.36 22.55
CA ILE A 75 -4.67 -31.81 22.55
C ILE A 75 -4.12 -31.71 21.13
N GLU A 76 -4.28 -32.74 20.30
CA GLU A 76 -3.77 -32.70 18.92
C GLU A 76 -4.53 -31.66 18.08
N SER A 77 -5.85 -31.55 18.27
CA SER A 77 -6.67 -30.49 17.64
C SER A 77 -6.17 -29.10 18.02
N GLN A 78 -5.95 -28.83 19.31
CA GLN A 78 -5.47 -27.53 19.78
C GLN A 78 -4.07 -27.21 19.26
N LYS A 79 -3.18 -28.22 19.21
CA LYS A 79 -1.84 -28.07 18.61
C LYS A 79 -1.92 -27.74 17.13
N SER A 80 -2.74 -28.46 16.36
CA SER A 80 -2.94 -28.19 14.93
C SER A 80 -3.51 -26.80 14.70
N TYR A 81 -4.47 -26.36 15.52
CA TYR A 81 -5.01 -25.01 15.47
C TYR A 81 -3.93 -23.94 15.73
N LEU A 82 -3.09 -24.12 16.75
CA LEU A 82 -2.02 -23.18 17.07
C LEU A 82 -0.95 -23.11 15.97
N GLN A 83 -0.61 -24.24 15.35
CA GLN A 83 0.30 -24.27 14.20
C GLN A 83 -0.31 -23.54 12.99
N GLY A 84 -1.60 -23.76 12.72
CA GLY A 84 -2.32 -23.03 11.67
C GLY A 84 -2.39 -21.52 11.94
N LEU A 85 -2.66 -21.13 13.18
CA LEU A 85 -2.65 -19.74 13.62
C LEU A 85 -1.27 -19.08 13.42
N GLN A 86 -0.20 -19.78 13.80
CA GLN A 86 1.16 -19.30 13.60
C GLN A 86 1.47 -19.08 12.11
N ALA A 87 1.13 -20.04 11.25
CA ALA A 87 1.33 -19.92 9.81
C ALA A 87 0.57 -18.71 9.23
N ARG A 88 -0.71 -18.54 9.59
CA ARG A 88 -1.53 -17.40 9.15
C ARG A 88 -0.93 -16.05 9.55
N LEU A 89 -0.43 -15.92 10.77
CA LEU A 89 0.21 -14.68 11.24
C LEU A 89 1.50 -14.38 10.46
N ILE A 90 2.30 -15.40 10.16
CA ILE A 90 3.51 -15.26 9.32
C ILE A 90 3.14 -14.81 7.91
N ASP A 91 2.12 -15.41 7.31
CA ASP A 91 1.71 -15.07 5.95
C ASP A 91 1.09 -13.67 5.88
N ALA A 92 0.31 -13.26 6.88
CA ALA A 92 -0.18 -11.88 6.98
C ALA A 92 0.97 -10.85 7.12
N ALA A 93 2.01 -11.19 7.89
CA ALA A 93 3.19 -10.34 8.03
C ALA A 93 3.96 -10.23 6.70
N LYS A 94 4.13 -11.34 5.97
CA LYS A 94 4.74 -11.33 4.63
C LYS A 94 3.93 -10.49 3.64
N ALA A 95 2.61 -10.68 3.59
CA ALA A 95 1.74 -9.91 2.71
C ALA A 95 1.82 -8.40 3.01
N SER A 96 1.87 -8.01 4.28
CA SER A 96 2.06 -6.61 4.69
C SER A 96 3.43 -6.06 4.24
N GLN A 97 4.50 -6.86 4.39
CA GLN A 97 5.84 -6.47 3.94
C GLN A 97 5.91 -6.32 2.41
N GLU A 98 5.27 -7.21 1.65
CA GLU A 98 5.19 -7.12 0.20
C GLU A 98 4.47 -5.84 -0.25
N THR A 99 3.33 -5.50 0.38
CA THR A 99 2.60 -4.25 0.11
C THR A 99 3.49 -3.02 0.32
N LEU A 100 4.21 -2.98 1.46
CA LEU A 100 5.11 -1.87 1.78
C LEU A 100 6.33 -1.82 0.85
N ALA A 101 6.89 -2.97 0.49
CA ALA A 101 8.04 -3.05 -0.42
C ALA A 101 7.66 -2.55 -1.81
N LYS A 102 6.48 -2.93 -2.32
CA LYS A 102 5.94 -2.46 -3.59
C LYS A 102 5.70 -0.95 -3.58
N SER A 103 5.03 -0.43 -2.55
CA SER A 103 4.80 1.00 -2.35
C SER A 103 6.10 1.81 -2.40
N ARG A 104 7.14 1.32 -1.69
CA ARG A 104 8.47 1.95 -1.70
C ARG A 104 9.10 1.93 -3.10
N GLU A 105 8.97 0.83 -3.84
CA GLU A 105 9.52 0.71 -5.19
C GLU A 105 8.84 1.71 -6.13
N GLU A 106 7.51 1.78 -6.12
CA GLU A 106 6.72 2.73 -6.93
C GLU A 106 7.08 4.19 -6.59
N ALA A 107 7.19 4.53 -5.29
CA ALA A 107 7.61 5.85 -4.85
C ALA A 107 9.04 6.19 -5.31
N THR A 108 9.95 5.21 -5.28
CA THR A 108 11.33 5.38 -5.75
C THR A 108 11.37 5.70 -7.25
N VAL A 109 10.52 5.07 -8.05
CA VAL A 109 10.41 5.35 -9.49
C VAL A 109 9.97 6.80 -9.73
N ILE A 110 8.97 7.29 -9.01
CA ILE A 110 8.53 8.69 -9.11
C ILE A 110 9.67 9.65 -8.77
N VAL A 111 10.32 9.46 -7.62
CA VAL A 111 11.40 10.36 -7.17
C VAL A 111 12.56 10.38 -8.17
N LYS A 112 12.97 9.22 -8.68
CA LYS A 112 14.01 9.14 -9.72
C LYS A 112 13.58 9.87 -10.99
N GLY A 113 12.35 9.65 -11.46
CA GLY A 113 11.80 10.34 -12.62
C GLY A 113 11.78 11.86 -12.48
N THR A 114 11.42 12.36 -11.29
CA THR A 114 11.46 13.80 -10.97
C THR A 114 12.90 14.34 -11.00
N ILE A 115 13.86 13.64 -10.38
CA ILE A 115 15.28 14.05 -10.41
C ILE A 115 15.81 14.11 -11.84
N GLU A 116 15.49 13.11 -12.67
CA GLU A 116 15.89 13.11 -14.09
C GLU A 116 15.28 14.28 -14.86
N THR A 117 14.00 14.59 -14.61
CA THR A 117 13.31 15.71 -15.26
C THR A 117 13.91 17.06 -14.86
N VAL A 118 14.32 17.21 -13.59
CA VAL A 118 14.98 18.42 -13.08
C VAL A 118 16.41 18.56 -13.62
N THR A 119 17.14 17.46 -13.82
CA THR A 119 18.56 17.47 -14.22
C THR A 119 18.79 17.49 -15.74
N LYS A 120 17.80 17.07 -16.55
CA LYS A 120 17.82 17.15 -18.02
C LYS A 120 17.37 18.51 -18.57
N HIS A 121 16.99 19.45 -17.71
CA HIS A 121 16.58 20.83 -18.01
C HIS A 121 17.39 21.84 -17.21
#